data_AF-A0A922CLC7-F1
#
_entry.id   AF-A0A922CLC7-F1
#
_cell.length_a   1.000
_cell.length_b   1.000
_cell.length_c   1.000
_cell.angle_alpha   90.00
_cell.angle_beta   90.00
_cell.angle_gamma   90.00
#
_symmetry.space_group_name_H-M   'P 1'
#
loop_
_entity.id
_entity.type
_entity.pdbx_description
1 polymer ?
#
loop_
_entity_poly.entity_id
_entity_poly.type
_entity_poly.pdbx_seq_one_letter_code
_entity_poly.pdbx_strand_id
1 'polypeptide(L)' 'MSSDMYNPKAVDQLTKQRGICMSKDCDVRKVYILLRDCQHRVKSKPYTAETCHQETVDLLEALDRCVADKAFVKFA' A
#
# COMPACT_ATOMS: atom_id res chain seq x y z
N MET A 1 -9.13 -2.59 -1.26
CA MET A 1 -7.85 -3.33 -1.18
C MET A 1 -8.02 -4.41 -0.13
N SER A 2 -7.80 -5.69 -0.48
CA SER A 2 -7.93 -6.77 0.51
C SER A 2 -6.84 -6.60 1.57
N SER A 3 -7.21 -6.73 2.85
CA SER A 3 -6.27 -6.75 3.98
C SER A 3 -5.16 -7.78 3.81
N ASP A 4 -5.39 -8.79 2.98
CA ASP A 4 -4.49 -9.91 2.78
C ASP A 4 -3.25 -9.52 1.96
N MET A 5 -3.29 -8.43 1.18
CA MET A 5 -2.17 -7.99 0.32
C MET A 5 -0.97 -7.43 1.08
N TYR A 6 -1.11 -7.13 2.38
CA TYR A 6 -0.08 -6.50 3.21
C TYR A 6 0.25 -7.31 4.46
N ASN A 7 0.04 -8.63 4.41
CA ASN A 7 0.31 -9.50 5.54
C ASN A 7 1.82 -9.83 5.65
N PRO A 8 2.55 -9.33 6.68
CA PRO A 8 3.98 -9.60 6.85
C PRO A 8 4.30 -11.05 7.23
N LYS A 9 3.27 -11.88 7.46
CA LYS A 9 3.38 -13.32 7.75
C LYS A 9 2.91 -14.19 6.58
N ALA A 10 2.63 -13.61 5.40
CA ALA A 10 2.23 -14.36 4.22
C ALA A 10 3.33 -15.34 3.74
N VAL A 11 2.90 -16.45 3.14
CA VAL A 11 3.79 -17.42 2.49
C VAL A 11 4.38 -16.84 1.20
N ASP A 12 3.54 -16.13 0.43
CA ASP A 12 3.96 -15.38 -0.75
C ASP A 12 4.97 -14.28 -0.35
N GLN A 13 6.15 -14.30 -0.98
CA GLN A 13 7.23 -13.39 -0.64
C GLN A 13 6.88 -11.94 -0.98
N LEU A 14 6.16 -11.70 -2.08
CA LEU A 14 5.78 -10.34 -2.47
C LEU A 14 4.83 -9.73 -1.42
N THR A 15 3.77 -10.45 -1.05
CA THR A 15 2.81 -10.06 -0.01
C THR A 15 3.49 -9.83 1.33
N LYS A 16 4.41 -10.73 1.70
CA LYS A 16 5.20 -10.62 2.92
C LYS A 16 6.04 -9.33 2.94
N GLN A 17 6.79 -9.07 1.87
CA GLN A 17 7.65 -7.88 1.80
C GLN A 17 6.82 -6.59 1.75
N ARG A 18 5.68 -6.59 1.05
CA ARG A 18 4.75 -5.45 1.07
C ARG A 18 4.24 -5.15 2.48
N GLY A 19 3.91 -6.17 3.27
CA GLY A 19 3.53 -6.00 4.68
C GLY A 19 4.67 -5.47 5.58
N ILE A 20 5.90 -5.90 5.32
CA ILE A 20 7.09 -5.38 6.01
C ILE A 20 7.34 -3.91 5.64
N CYS A 21 7.29 -3.56 4.36
CA CYS A 21 7.41 -2.18 3.88
C CYS A 21 6.33 -1.27 4.48
N MET A 22 5.07 -1.71 4.50
CA MET A 22 3.97 -0.95 5.11
C MET A 22 4.18 -0.64 6.60
N SER A 23 4.91 -1.50 7.32
CA SER A 23 5.15 -1.33 8.77
C SER A 23 6.47 -0.62 9.10
N LYS A 24 7.49 -0.73 8.24
CA LYS A 24 8.85 -0.24 8.53
C LYS A 24 9.27 0.97 7.71
N ASP A 25 8.66 1.20 6.55
CA ASP A 25 9.04 2.28 5.65
C ASP A 25 8.18 3.53 5.94
N CYS A 26 8.85 4.63 6.30
CA CYS A 26 8.19 5.88 6.67
C CYS A 26 7.54 6.57 5.46
N ASP A 27 8.11 6.43 4.27
CA ASP A 27 7.57 7.03 3.05
C ASP A 27 6.30 6.30 2.62
N VAL A 28 6.32 4.97 2.66
CA VAL A 28 5.12 4.14 2.42
C VAL A 28 4.02 4.49 3.43
N ARG A 29 4.37 4.63 4.71
CA ARG A 29 3.40 5.01 5.75
C ARG A 29 2.77 6.37 5.50
N LYS A 30 3.54 7.36 5.05
CA LYS A 30 3.03 8.70 4.73
C LYS A 30 1.98 8.64 3.61
N VAL A 31 2.28 7.91 2.53
CA VAL A 31 1.35 7.77 1.41
C VAL A 31 0.10 6.98 1.80
N TYR A 32 0.24 5.96 2.65
CA TYR A 32 -0.90 5.23 3.21
C TYR A 32 -1.86 6.13 3.99
N ILE A 33 -1.34 7.09 4.77
CA ILE A 33 -2.16 8.06 5.50
C ILE A 33 -2.96 8.93 4.52
N LEU A 34 -2.34 9.42 3.43
CA LEU A 34 -3.04 10.21 2.41
C LEU A 34 -4.20 9.44 1.76
N LEU A 35 -3.99 8.16 1.45
CA LEU A 35 -5.04 7.29 0.93
C LEU A 35 -6.19 7.14 1.95
N ARG A 36 -5.87 6.96 3.23
CA ARG A 36 -6.87 6.87 4.30
C ARG A 36 -7.68 8.16 4.41
N ASP A 37 -7.02 9.30 4.36
CA ASP A 37 -7.68 10.61 4.43
C ASP A 37 -8.60 10.85 3.24
N CYS A 38 -8.16 10.48 2.02
CA CYS A 38 -9.04 10.51 0.85
C CYS A 38 -10.25 9.60 1.03
N GLN A 39 -10.06 8.36 1.50
CA GLN A 39 -11.16 7.42 1.73
C GLN A 39 -12.17 7.95 2.75
N HIS A 40 -11.69 8.60 3.81
CA HIS A 40 -12.55 9.26 4.80
C HIS A 40 -13.32 10.43 4.17
N ARG A 41 -12.66 11.24 3.35
CA ARG A 41 -13.28 12.38 2.64
C ARG A 41 -14.35 11.94 1.65
N VAL A 42 -14.08 10.94 0.82
CA VAL A 42 -15.04 10.37 -0.13
C VAL A 42 -16.24 9.77 0.61
N LYS A 43 -16.01 8.99 1.69
CA LYS A 43 -17.10 8.43 2.51
C LYS A 43 -17.97 9.48 3.18
N SER A 44 -17.43 10.65 3.52
CA SER A 44 -18.17 11.74 4.14
C SER A 44 -19.08 12.50 3.16
N LYS A 45 -18.91 12.32 1.85
CA LYS A 45 -19.65 13.05 0.81
C LYS A 45 -20.57 12.08 0.04
N PRO A 46 -21.90 12.09 0.29
CA PRO A 46 -22.82 11.13 -0.33
C PRO A 46 -22.94 11.27 -1.86
N TYR A 47 -22.66 12.45 -2.42
CA TYR A 47 -22.69 12.72 -3.86
C TYR A 47 -21.40 13.42 -4.29
N THR A 48 -20.36 12.63 -4.55
CA THR A 48 -19.08 13.15 -5.03
C THR A 48 -18.55 12.33 -6.21
N ALA A 49 -17.95 13.01 -7.18
CA ALA A 49 -17.18 12.39 -8.26
C ALA A 49 -15.71 12.15 -7.86
N GLU A 50 -15.34 12.53 -6.63
CA GLU A 50 -14.01 12.34 -6.10
C GLU A 50 -13.67 10.85 -5.97
N THR A 51 -12.48 10.45 -6.42
CA THR A 51 -11.96 9.08 -6.28
C THR A 51 -10.58 9.13 -5.63
N CYS A 52 -10.20 8.05 -4.96
CA CYS A 52 -8.87 7.92 -4.36
C CYS A 52 -7.90 7.13 -5.24
N HIS A 53 -8.09 7.22 -6.57
CA HIS A 53 -7.29 6.44 -7.51
C HIS A 53 -5.82 6.87 -7.48
N GLN A 54 -5.56 8.18 -7.45
CA GLN A 54 -4.21 8.74 -7.37
C GLN A 54 -3.48 8.22 -6.13
N GLU A 55 -4.07 8.39 -4.94
CA GLU A 55 -3.45 7.97 -3.68
C GLU A 55 -3.28 6.44 -3.61
N THR A 56 -4.12 5.68 -4.33
CA THR A 56 -3.97 4.23 -4.46
C THR A 56 -2.75 3.88 -5.30
N VAL A 57 -2.56 4.55 -6.44
CA VAL A 57 -1.40 4.35 -7.32
C VAL A 57 -0.11 4.79 -6.62
N ASP A 58 -0.12 5.93 -5.94
CA ASP A 58 1.04 6.43 -5.19
C ASP A 58 1.49 5.42 -4.12
N LEU A 59 0.53 4.80 -3.42
CA LEU A 59 0.84 3.77 -2.42
C LEU A 59 1.46 2.53 -3.06
N LEU A 60 0.93 2.10 -4.21
CA LEU A 60 1.47 0.96 -4.94
C LEU A 60 2.89 1.24 -5.44
N GLU A 61 3.16 2.42 -5.98
CA GLU A 61 4.51 2.80 -6.42
C GLU A 61 5.50 2.80 -5.24
N ALA A 62 5.12 3.41 -4.10
CA ALA A 62 5.96 3.44 -2.92
C ALA A 62 6.28 2.03 -2.40
N LEU A 63 5.29 1.14 -2.39
CA LEU A 63 5.47 -0.26 -2.02
C LEU A 63 6.38 -0.99 -3.00
N ASP A 64 6.14 -0.85 -4.31
CA ASP A 64 6.90 -1.52 -5.35
C ASP A 64 8.38 -1.08 -5.33
N ARG A 65 8.63 0.21 -5.07
CA ARG A 65 9.99 0.74 -4.83
C ARG A 65 10.63 0.13 -3.59
N CYS A 66 9.89 0.00 -2.49
CA CYS A 66 10.42 -0.58 -1.25
C CYS A 66 10.73 -2.08 -1.35
N VAL A 67 9.98 -2.84 -2.18
CA VAL A 67 10.15 -4.30 -2.32
C VAL A 67 11.04 -4.70 -3.50
N ALA A 68 11.41 -3.77 -4.38
CA ALA A 68 12.14 -4.03 -5.62
C ALA A 68 13.40 -4.90 -5.44
N ASP A 69 14.14 -4.66 -4.35
CA ASP A 69 15.39 -5.35 -4.00
C ASP A 69 15.20 -6.53 -3.03
N LYS A 70 13.97 -6.80 -2.55
CA LYS A 70 13.68 -7.76 -1.47
C LYS A 70 12.76 -8.90 -1.88
N ALA A 71 11.79 -8.63 -2.75
CA ALA A 71 10.72 -9.58 -3.07
C ALA A 71 11.23 -10.83 -3.80
N PHE A 72 12.24 -10.66 -4.67
CA PHE A 72 12.73 -11.72 -5.55
C PHE A 72 14.11 -12.29 -5.20
N VAL A 73 14.70 -11.91 -4.06
CA VAL A 73 15.99 -12.45 -3.61
C VAL A 73 15.98 -13.96 -3.44
N LYS A 74 14.82 -14.55 -3.12
CA LYS A 74 14.62 -16.00 -2.97
C LYS A 74 14.15 -16.72 -4.24
N PHE A 75 13.94 -15.98 -5.33
CA PHE A 75 13.52 -16.51 -6.62
C PHE A 75 14.65 -16.45 -7.67
N ALA A 76 15.85 -16.04 -7.25
CA ALA A 76 17.08 -16.07 -8.05
C ALA A 76 17.88 -17.36 -7.82
#